data_AF-A0A3L7VKG3-F1
#
_entry.id   AF-A0A3L7VKG3-F1
#
_cell.length_a   1.000
_cell.length_b   1.000
_cell.length_c   1.000
_cell.angle_alpha   90.00
_cell.angle_beta   90.00
_cell.angle_gamma   90.00
#
_symmetry.space_group_name_H-M   'P 1'
#
loop_
_entity.id
_entity.type
_entity.pdbx_description
1 polymer ?
#
loop_
_entity_poly.entity_id
_entity_poly.type
_entity_poly.pdbx_seq_one_letter_code
_entity_poly.pdbx_strand_id
1 'polypeptide(L)'
;MTLPHSVLIVGVGSIGERHLRCFQSTGRADVSFVEVNSSLRATIAERYGVCGFADLEAALADRGGASPSNSLSAVVATPANRHLEIATRLAEAGRHLLIEKPLSTNTNGVSRLASVVRERGVVVSVAYVYRCFPALAAMREALRSGRYGKPVEIVAVCGQNFPTYRPAYRDIYYNDHATGGGAIQDALTHVLNAGEWLVGPIDRLVADAAHQVLADVTVEDTVHVLTRQSGVLGSYSLNQHQAPNEVTLTVICEQGTVRWESHAHRWRWMVRPDEPWHDESHEPLPRDAAFITQASR
;
A
#
# COMPACT_ATOMS: atom_id res chain seq x y z
N MET A 1 7.28 4.85 -31.14
CA MET A 1 6.52 4.40 -29.96
C MET A 1 7.47 3.58 -29.11
N THR A 2 7.69 3.94 -27.85
CA THR A 2 8.47 3.11 -26.92
C THR A 2 7.76 1.78 -26.74
N LEU A 3 8.51 0.67 -26.73
CA LEU A 3 7.94 -0.65 -26.46
C LEU A 3 7.26 -0.64 -25.08
N PRO A 4 6.10 -1.32 -24.92
CA PRO A 4 5.43 -1.41 -23.63
C PRO A 4 6.33 -2.11 -22.61
N HIS A 5 6.25 -1.69 -21.35
CA HIS A 5 6.97 -2.33 -20.25
C HIS A 5 6.42 -3.74 -20.03
N SER A 6 7.29 -4.73 -19.81
CA SER A 6 6.82 -6.07 -19.45
C SER A 6 6.62 -6.14 -17.94
N VAL A 7 5.40 -6.48 -17.51
CA VAL A 7 5.03 -6.57 -16.09
C VAL A 7 4.52 -7.98 -15.77
N LEU A 8 5.20 -8.67 -14.85
CA LEU A 8 4.80 -9.97 -14.33
C LEU A 8 4.03 -9.80 -13.02
N ILE A 9 2.78 -10.24 -12.95
CA ILE A 9 2.00 -10.27 -11.70
C ILE A 9 2.16 -11.63 -11.02
N VAL A 10 2.75 -11.69 -9.82
CA VAL A 10 2.91 -12.93 -9.07
C VAL A 10 1.81 -13.06 -8.03
N GLY A 11 0.88 -14.00 -8.27
CA GLY A 11 -0.37 -14.18 -7.54
C GLY A 11 -1.49 -13.34 -8.14
N VAL A 12 -2.62 -13.98 -8.49
CA VAL A 12 -3.79 -13.31 -9.09
C VAL A 12 -5.07 -13.56 -8.29
N GLY A 13 -4.93 -13.62 -6.96
CA GLY A 13 -6.05 -13.43 -6.05
C GLY A 13 -6.66 -12.03 -6.18
N SER A 14 -7.57 -11.66 -5.27
CA SER A 14 -8.36 -10.41 -5.39
C SER A 14 -7.53 -9.14 -5.70
N ILE A 15 -6.36 -8.99 -5.05
CA ILE A 15 -5.49 -7.83 -5.23
C ILE A 15 -4.59 -7.96 -6.46
N GLY A 16 -4.07 -9.16 -6.74
CA GLY A 16 -3.25 -9.43 -7.93
C GLY A 16 -4.03 -9.25 -9.23
N GLU A 17 -5.26 -9.75 -9.30
CA GLU A 17 -6.18 -9.51 -10.43
C GLU A 17 -6.47 -8.01 -10.61
N ARG A 18 -6.53 -7.24 -9.51
CA ARG A 18 -6.68 -5.78 -9.59
C ARG A 18 -5.46 -5.12 -10.20
N HIS A 19 -4.25 -5.48 -9.76
CA HIS A 19 -3.03 -4.98 -10.38
C HIS A 19 -2.99 -5.31 -11.86
N LEU A 20 -3.27 -6.56 -12.24
CA LEU A 20 -3.30 -7.02 -13.63
C LEU A 20 -4.17 -6.12 -14.50
N ARG A 21 -5.46 -5.95 -14.15
CA ARG A 21 -6.36 -5.12 -14.95
C ARG A 21 -5.99 -3.64 -14.93
N CYS A 22 -5.45 -3.13 -13.82
CA CYS A 22 -5.02 -1.74 -13.71
C CYS A 22 -3.81 -1.45 -14.60
N PHE A 23 -2.79 -2.33 -14.61
CA PHE A 23 -1.66 -2.22 -15.51
C PHE A 23 -2.10 -2.30 -16.99
N GLN A 24 -2.96 -3.26 -17.34
CA GLN A 24 -3.52 -3.34 -18.70
C GLN A 24 -4.26 -2.05 -19.11
N SER A 25 -5.07 -1.48 -18.21
CA SER A 25 -5.84 -0.27 -18.50
C SER A 25 -4.99 0.97 -18.79
N THR A 26 -3.71 0.97 -18.42
CA THR A 26 -2.79 2.07 -18.75
C THR A 26 -2.42 2.11 -20.22
N GLY A 27 -2.52 0.97 -20.94
CA GLY A 27 -1.99 0.82 -22.30
C GLY A 27 -0.46 0.90 -22.41
N ARG A 28 0.26 0.93 -21.29
CA ARG A 28 1.73 1.10 -21.22
C ARG A 28 2.48 -0.19 -20.88
N ALA A 29 1.77 -1.23 -20.47
CA ALA A 29 2.33 -2.47 -20.00
C ALA A 29 1.80 -3.67 -20.79
N ASP A 30 2.70 -4.56 -21.16
CA ASP A 30 2.37 -5.93 -21.55
C ASP A 30 2.42 -6.81 -20.30
N VAL A 31 1.30 -7.45 -19.97
CA VAL A 31 1.08 -8.08 -18.67
C VAL A 31 1.04 -9.59 -18.80
N SER A 32 1.79 -10.26 -17.95
CA SER A 32 1.70 -11.71 -17.73
C SER A 32 1.56 -11.99 -16.24
N PHE A 33 1.28 -13.23 -15.85
CA PHE A 33 1.11 -13.55 -14.44
C PHE A 33 1.55 -14.97 -14.05
N VAL A 34 1.81 -15.17 -12.76
CA VAL A 34 2.06 -16.48 -12.15
C VAL A 34 0.91 -16.83 -11.22
N GLU A 35 0.34 -18.02 -11.37
CA GLU A 35 -0.69 -18.55 -10.47
C GLU A 35 -0.56 -20.06 -10.34
N VAL A 36 -0.45 -20.56 -9.11
CA VAL A 36 -0.24 -21.99 -8.85
C VAL A 36 -1.52 -22.80 -9.04
N ASN A 37 -2.69 -22.20 -8.74
CA ASN A 37 -3.98 -22.84 -8.93
C ASN A 37 -4.34 -22.88 -10.43
N SER A 38 -4.38 -24.09 -11.01
CA SER A 38 -4.62 -24.27 -12.45
C SER A 38 -5.97 -23.75 -12.92
N SER A 39 -7.03 -23.94 -12.13
CA SER A 39 -8.38 -23.46 -12.47
C SER A 39 -8.44 -21.94 -12.47
N LEU A 40 -7.91 -21.28 -11.42
CA LEU A 40 -7.85 -19.83 -11.36
C LEU A 40 -6.97 -19.26 -12.48
N ARG A 41 -5.81 -19.89 -12.74
CA ARG A 41 -4.92 -19.52 -13.84
C ARG A 41 -5.64 -19.54 -15.18
N ALA A 42 -6.37 -20.60 -15.49
CA ALA A 42 -7.14 -20.70 -16.73
C ALA A 42 -8.21 -19.60 -16.82
N THR A 43 -8.97 -19.37 -15.74
CA THR A 43 -10.00 -18.32 -15.69
C THR A 43 -9.43 -16.93 -15.92
N ILE A 44 -8.30 -16.58 -15.28
CA ILE A 44 -7.70 -15.25 -15.42
C ILE A 44 -7.08 -15.08 -16.82
N ALA A 45 -6.42 -16.10 -17.36
CA ALA A 45 -5.85 -16.06 -18.70
C ALA A 45 -6.94 -15.83 -19.77
N GLU A 46 -8.07 -16.56 -19.67
CA GLU A 46 -9.21 -16.41 -20.58
C GLU A 46 -9.87 -15.03 -20.44
N ARG A 47 -10.15 -14.60 -19.20
CA ARG A 47 -10.85 -13.33 -18.91
C ARG A 47 -10.10 -12.10 -19.44
N TYR A 48 -8.78 -12.10 -19.31
CA TYR A 48 -7.96 -10.92 -19.60
C TYR A 48 -7.09 -11.05 -20.85
N GLY A 49 -7.09 -12.21 -21.50
CA GLY A 49 -6.31 -12.46 -22.72
C GLY A 49 -4.80 -12.36 -22.50
N VAL A 50 -4.30 -12.81 -21.34
CA VAL A 50 -2.88 -12.70 -20.94
C VAL A 50 -2.25 -14.05 -20.65
N CYS A 51 -0.93 -14.14 -20.83
CA CYS A 51 -0.18 -15.35 -20.55
C CYS A 51 -0.07 -15.61 -19.04
N GLY A 52 -0.40 -16.84 -18.62
CA GLY A 52 -0.30 -17.30 -17.24
C GLY A 52 0.68 -18.46 -17.09
N PHE A 53 1.62 -18.34 -16.16
CA PHE A 53 2.62 -19.36 -15.82
C PHE A 53 2.21 -20.14 -14.56
N ALA A 54 2.58 -21.42 -14.50
CA ALA A 54 2.27 -22.29 -13.37
C ALA A 54 3.13 -22.01 -12.13
N ASP A 55 4.35 -21.50 -12.35
CA ASP A 55 5.31 -21.17 -11.31
C ASP A 55 6.25 -20.05 -11.77
N LEU A 56 7.06 -19.58 -10.82
CA LEU A 56 8.00 -18.48 -11.04
C LEU A 56 9.15 -18.88 -11.98
N GLU A 57 9.58 -20.14 -11.99
CA GLU A 57 10.69 -20.59 -12.83
C GLU A 57 10.30 -20.59 -14.30
N ALA A 58 9.10 -21.07 -14.62
CA ALA A 58 8.53 -21.00 -15.96
C ALA A 58 8.43 -19.56 -16.46
N ALA A 59 8.00 -18.62 -15.60
CA ALA A 59 7.92 -17.20 -15.94
C ALA A 59 9.29 -16.54 -16.12
N LEU A 60 10.30 -16.93 -15.34
CA LEU A 60 11.67 -16.39 -15.45
C LEU A 60 12.44 -16.99 -16.64
N ALA A 61 12.14 -18.24 -17.00
CA ALA A 61 12.71 -18.90 -18.17
C ALA A 61 12.11 -18.38 -19.48
N ASP A 62 10.89 -17.82 -19.44
CA ASP A 62 10.29 -17.18 -20.60
C ASP A 62 11.09 -15.94 -21.00
N ARG A 63 11.69 -16.01 -22.18
CA ARG A 63 12.41 -14.90 -22.81
C ARG A 63 11.50 -14.03 -23.68
N GLY A 64 10.18 -14.31 -23.66
CA GLY A 64 9.13 -13.77 -24.51
C GLY A 64 9.46 -12.42 -25.15
N GLY A 65 9.86 -12.46 -26.43
CA GLY A 65 10.06 -11.29 -27.32
C GLY A 65 10.93 -10.14 -26.80
N ALA A 66 11.59 -10.29 -25.64
CA ALA A 66 12.15 -9.18 -24.91
C ALA A 66 13.40 -8.67 -25.61
N SER A 67 13.24 -7.55 -26.31
CA SER A 67 14.38 -6.71 -26.70
C SER A 67 15.17 -6.38 -25.42
N PRO A 68 16.52 -6.33 -25.47
CA PRO A 68 17.37 -5.87 -24.36
C PRO A 68 16.98 -4.49 -23.80
N SER A 69 16.15 -3.73 -24.52
CA SER A 69 15.63 -2.41 -24.13
C SER A 69 14.38 -2.45 -23.23
N ASN A 70 13.71 -3.58 -23.04
CA ASN A 70 12.49 -3.65 -22.24
C ASN A 70 12.81 -3.80 -20.75
N SER A 71 12.49 -2.79 -19.94
CA SER A 71 12.53 -2.93 -18.48
C SER A 71 11.55 -4.02 -18.04
N LEU A 72 12.07 -4.95 -17.26
CA LEU A 72 11.32 -6.08 -16.75
C LEU A 72 10.90 -5.78 -15.30
N SER A 73 9.61 -5.67 -15.07
CA SER A 73 9.05 -5.37 -13.76
C SER A 73 8.17 -6.52 -13.26
N ALA A 74 8.00 -6.62 -11.95
CA ALA A 74 7.10 -7.59 -11.34
C ALA A 74 6.31 -6.96 -10.20
N VAL A 75 5.05 -7.38 -10.07
CA VAL A 75 4.19 -7.10 -8.92
C VAL A 75 4.11 -8.36 -8.07
N VAL A 76 4.44 -8.28 -6.79
CA VAL A 76 4.29 -9.40 -5.85
C VAL A 76 3.01 -9.19 -5.05
N ALA A 77 2.00 -10.02 -5.31
CA ALA A 77 0.64 -9.92 -4.77
C ALA A 77 0.18 -11.25 -4.15
N THR A 78 1.11 -11.96 -3.51
CA THR A 78 0.88 -13.23 -2.81
C THR A 78 0.53 -12.99 -1.33
N PRO A 79 0.32 -14.02 -0.50
CA PRO A 79 0.23 -13.81 0.95
C PRO A 79 1.51 -13.17 1.51
N ALA A 80 1.37 -12.27 2.50
CA ALA A 80 2.47 -11.40 2.96
C ALA A 80 3.69 -12.17 3.49
N ASN A 81 3.50 -13.37 4.03
CA ASN A 81 4.58 -14.25 4.49
C ASN A 81 5.44 -14.84 3.35
N ARG A 82 5.03 -14.69 2.08
CA ARG A 82 5.77 -15.13 0.89
C ARG A 82 6.44 -13.98 0.12
N HIS A 83 6.13 -12.73 0.45
CA HIS A 83 6.59 -11.55 -0.28
C HIS A 83 8.12 -11.51 -0.40
N LEU A 84 8.84 -11.63 0.72
CA LEU A 84 10.31 -11.47 0.73
C LEU A 84 11.04 -12.55 -0.07
N GLU A 85 10.61 -13.80 0.03
CA GLU A 85 11.21 -14.91 -0.71
C GLU A 85 11.07 -14.69 -2.23
N ILE A 86 9.84 -14.40 -2.67
CA ILE A 86 9.50 -14.18 -4.08
C ILE A 86 10.19 -12.91 -4.61
N ALA A 87 10.11 -11.81 -3.86
CA ALA A 87 10.74 -10.54 -4.21
C ALA A 87 12.26 -10.69 -4.33
N THR A 88 12.91 -11.44 -3.44
CA THR A 88 14.36 -11.65 -3.50
C THR A 88 14.75 -12.38 -4.78
N ARG A 89 14.03 -13.46 -5.15
CA ARG A 89 14.29 -14.21 -6.39
C ARG A 89 14.08 -13.35 -7.64
N LEU A 90 13.03 -12.54 -7.67
CA LEU A 90 12.77 -11.61 -8.77
C LEU A 90 13.85 -10.51 -8.86
N ALA A 91 14.29 -9.96 -7.73
CA ALA A 91 15.38 -8.98 -7.69
C ALA A 91 16.72 -9.61 -8.13
N GLU A 92 17.03 -10.84 -7.71
CA GLU A 92 18.20 -11.61 -8.15
C GLU A 92 18.18 -11.81 -9.69
N ALA A 93 17.00 -11.93 -10.28
CA ALA A 93 16.77 -11.97 -11.72
C ALA A 93 16.73 -10.58 -12.40
N GLY A 94 17.04 -9.50 -11.69
CA GLY A 94 17.12 -8.14 -12.24
C GLY A 94 15.78 -7.46 -12.49
N ARG A 95 14.68 -7.92 -11.88
CA ARG A 95 13.35 -7.31 -12.05
C ARG A 95 13.16 -6.11 -11.11
N HIS A 96 12.59 -5.01 -11.62
CA HIS A 96 12.06 -3.94 -10.77
C HIS A 96 10.78 -4.42 -10.08
N LEU A 97 10.55 -4.04 -8.82
CA LEU A 97 9.49 -4.62 -8.00
C LEU A 97 8.50 -3.60 -7.46
N LEU A 98 7.22 -3.95 -7.55
CA LEU A 98 6.16 -3.41 -6.72
C LEU A 98 5.63 -4.52 -5.82
N ILE A 99 5.86 -4.43 -4.51
CA ILE A 99 5.49 -5.49 -3.56
C ILE A 99 4.26 -5.05 -2.80
N GLU A 100 3.21 -5.87 -2.75
CA GLU A 100 2.02 -5.56 -1.96
C GLU A 100 2.36 -5.36 -0.48
N LYS A 101 1.52 -4.56 0.20
CA LYS A 101 1.67 -4.31 1.63
C LYS A 101 0.98 -5.42 2.45
N PRO A 102 1.44 -5.68 3.68
CA PRO A 102 2.72 -5.25 4.22
C PRO A 102 3.89 -5.94 3.50
N LEU A 103 5.09 -5.35 3.57
CA LEU A 103 6.28 -5.95 2.94
C LEU A 103 6.52 -7.40 3.40
N SER A 104 6.20 -7.70 4.65
CA SER A 104 6.32 -9.03 5.27
C SER A 104 5.55 -9.06 6.59
N THR A 105 5.30 -10.26 7.12
CA THR A 105 4.78 -10.46 8.48
C THR A 105 5.84 -10.35 9.57
N ASN A 106 7.13 -10.31 9.20
CA ASN A 106 8.27 -10.09 10.10
C ASN A 106 9.47 -9.50 9.35
N THR A 107 10.53 -9.13 10.06
CA THR A 107 11.71 -8.48 9.49
C THR A 107 12.76 -9.44 8.92
N ASN A 108 12.59 -10.76 9.10
CA ASN A 108 13.57 -11.74 8.63
C ASN A 108 13.60 -11.75 7.10
N GLY A 109 14.78 -11.54 6.52
CA GLY A 109 14.99 -11.48 5.07
C GLY A 109 14.89 -10.08 4.46
N VAL A 110 14.44 -9.05 5.20
CA VAL A 110 14.40 -7.66 4.70
C VAL A 110 15.80 -7.16 4.35
N SER A 111 16.80 -7.43 5.20
CA SER A 111 18.19 -7.05 4.95
C SER A 111 18.79 -7.74 3.73
N ARG A 112 18.44 -9.02 3.51
CA ARG A 112 18.85 -9.77 2.32
C ARG A 112 18.28 -9.14 1.05
N LEU A 113 16.96 -8.90 1.02
CA LEU A 113 16.31 -8.25 -0.11
C LEU A 113 16.96 -6.88 -0.39
N ALA A 114 17.19 -6.07 0.64
CA ALA A 114 17.85 -4.77 0.49
C ALA A 114 19.29 -4.86 -0.06
N SER A 115 20.04 -5.93 0.27
CA SER A 115 21.36 -6.17 -0.33
C SER A 115 21.26 -6.48 -1.82
N VAL A 116 20.41 -7.45 -2.19
CA VAL A 116 20.19 -7.83 -3.58
C VAL A 116 19.74 -6.65 -4.42
N VAL A 117 18.81 -5.85 -3.90
CA VAL A 117 18.30 -4.64 -4.59
C VAL A 117 19.43 -3.68 -4.92
N ARG A 118 20.35 -3.41 -3.97
CA ARG A 118 21.53 -2.56 -4.21
C ARG A 118 22.51 -3.20 -5.18
N GLU A 119 22.81 -4.48 -5.03
CA GLU A 119 23.76 -5.22 -5.87
C GLU A 119 23.30 -5.29 -7.33
N ARG A 120 21.99 -5.44 -7.55
CA ARG A 120 21.39 -5.57 -8.89
C ARG A 120 21.00 -4.23 -9.50
N GLY A 121 21.00 -3.15 -8.73
CA GLY A 121 20.57 -1.83 -9.19
C GLY A 121 19.09 -1.78 -9.59
N VAL A 122 18.26 -2.66 -9.03
CA VAL A 122 16.81 -2.68 -9.32
C VAL A 122 16.07 -1.66 -8.46
N VAL A 123 14.90 -1.24 -8.93
CA VAL A 123 14.03 -0.31 -8.21
C VAL A 123 12.96 -1.13 -7.51
N VAL A 124 12.73 -0.84 -6.22
CA VAL A 124 11.71 -1.52 -5.42
C VAL A 124 10.83 -0.50 -4.71
N SER A 125 9.53 -0.76 -4.72
CA SER A 125 8.53 -0.01 -3.95
C SER A 125 7.57 -0.98 -3.25
N VAL A 126 7.04 -0.55 -2.11
CA VAL A 126 5.94 -1.24 -1.42
C VAL A 126 4.64 -0.52 -1.76
N ALA A 127 3.60 -1.26 -2.14
CA ALA A 127 2.39 -0.78 -2.77
C ALA A 127 1.40 -0.06 -1.83
N TYR A 128 1.88 0.90 -1.03
CA TYR A 128 1.04 1.75 -0.18
C TYR A 128 0.23 2.74 -1.01
N VAL A 129 -0.99 2.33 -1.35
CA VAL A 129 -1.88 3.03 -2.30
C VAL A 129 -2.35 4.41 -1.83
N TYR A 130 -2.31 4.74 -0.53
CA TYR A 130 -2.72 6.06 -0.03
C TYR A 130 -1.89 7.20 -0.65
N ARG A 131 -0.62 6.95 -1.01
CA ARG A 131 0.24 7.92 -1.72
C ARG A 131 -0.24 8.28 -3.13
N CYS A 132 -1.27 7.60 -3.62
CA CYS A 132 -1.93 7.86 -4.90
C CYS A 132 -3.24 8.64 -4.72
N PHE A 133 -3.65 8.97 -3.50
CA PHE A 133 -4.86 9.75 -3.26
C PHE A 133 -4.55 11.23 -3.50
N PRO A 134 -5.27 11.92 -4.40
CA PRO A 134 -4.97 13.30 -4.79
C PRO A 134 -4.88 14.26 -3.60
N ALA A 135 -5.86 14.20 -2.69
CA ALA A 135 -5.90 15.04 -1.50
C ALA A 135 -4.66 14.87 -0.60
N LEU A 136 -4.24 13.63 -0.36
CA LEU A 136 -3.07 13.36 0.47
C LEU A 136 -1.77 13.78 -0.24
N ALA A 137 -1.69 13.58 -1.57
CA ALA A 137 -0.56 14.03 -2.37
C ALA A 137 -0.45 15.57 -2.41
N ALA A 138 -1.57 16.28 -2.54
CA ALA A 138 -1.65 17.73 -2.50
C ALA A 138 -1.26 18.29 -1.12
N MET A 139 -1.78 17.71 -0.04
CA MET A 139 -1.38 18.03 1.33
C MET A 139 0.12 17.85 1.53
N ARG A 140 0.72 16.77 1.01
CA ARG A 140 2.16 16.56 1.09
C ARG A 140 2.95 17.64 0.36
N GLU A 141 2.54 18.01 -0.85
CA GLU A 141 3.22 19.06 -1.61
C GLU A 141 3.13 20.41 -0.87
N ALA A 142 1.97 20.70 -0.29
CA ALA A 142 1.77 21.90 0.52
C ALA A 142 2.67 21.92 1.77
N LEU A 143 2.85 20.79 2.46
CA LEU A 143 3.81 20.66 3.56
C LEU A 143 5.26 20.88 3.08
N ARG A 144 5.64 20.29 1.95
CA ARG A 144 6.99 20.41 1.37
C ARG A 144 7.34 21.82 0.91
N SER A 145 6.35 22.63 0.57
CA SER A 145 6.54 24.04 0.22
C SER A 145 7.11 24.89 1.37
N GLY A 146 7.03 24.39 2.61
CA GLY A 146 7.46 25.11 3.81
C GLY A 146 6.47 26.18 4.29
N ARG A 147 5.32 26.35 3.62
CA ARG A 147 4.30 27.36 3.93
C ARG A 147 3.82 27.35 5.39
N TYR A 148 3.78 26.19 6.02
CA TYR A 148 3.25 26.02 7.39
C TYR A 148 4.37 25.91 8.45
N GLY A 149 5.64 26.14 8.09
CA GLY A 149 6.78 25.87 8.96
C GLY A 149 7.01 24.36 9.16
N LYS A 150 7.78 23.99 10.18
CA LYS A 150 8.08 22.58 10.47
C LYS A 150 6.87 21.88 11.11
N PRO A 151 6.59 20.62 10.76
CA PRO A 151 5.68 19.78 11.54
C PRO A 151 6.16 19.62 12.98
N VAL A 152 5.23 19.66 13.93
CA VAL A 152 5.48 19.45 15.37
C VAL A 152 4.69 18.27 15.93
N GLU A 153 3.50 18.02 15.37
CA GLU A 153 2.65 16.89 15.76
C GLU A 153 1.90 16.31 14.55
N ILE A 154 1.65 15.01 14.57
CA ILE A 154 0.77 14.30 13.65
C ILE A 154 -0.22 13.43 14.43
N VAL A 155 -1.52 13.59 14.15
CA VAL A 155 -2.60 12.82 14.76
C VAL A 155 -3.42 12.15 13.68
N ALA A 156 -3.53 10.83 13.74
CA ALA A 156 -4.39 10.07 12.86
C ALA A 156 -5.46 9.33 13.65
N VAL A 157 -6.72 9.51 13.24
CA VAL A 157 -7.86 8.73 13.71
C VAL A 157 -8.44 8.04 12.50
N CYS A 158 -8.46 6.72 12.55
CA CYS A 158 -8.95 5.89 11.46
C CYS A 158 -9.79 4.74 11.97
N GLY A 159 -10.72 4.30 11.16
CA GLY A 159 -11.59 3.19 11.53
C GLY A 159 -12.68 2.97 10.52
N GLN A 160 -13.32 1.83 10.66
CA GLN A 160 -14.44 1.40 9.83
C GLN A 160 -15.14 0.24 10.52
N ASN A 161 -16.39 -0.04 10.14
CA ASN A 161 -17.06 -1.24 10.60
C ASN A 161 -16.60 -2.41 9.73
N PHE A 162 -15.53 -3.08 10.15
CA PHE A 162 -14.87 -4.08 9.33
C PHE A 162 -15.78 -5.22 8.86
N PRO A 163 -16.70 -5.78 9.70
CA PRO A 163 -17.64 -6.80 9.23
C PRO A 163 -18.55 -6.33 8.08
N THR A 164 -18.94 -5.05 8.04
CA THR A 164 -19.74 -4.50 6.93
C THR A 164 -18.92 -4.44 5.64
N TYR A 165 -17.66 -4.01 5.71
CA TYR A 165 -16.80 -3.85 4.53
C TYR A 165 -16.10 -5.14 4.09
N ARG A 166 -15.94 -6.11 4.99
CA ARG A 166 -15.25 -7.39 4.79
C ARG A 166 -16.00 -8.50 5.54
N PRO A 167 -17.21 -8.89 5.09
CA PRO A 167 -18.02 -9.89 5.81
C PRO A 167 -17.34 -11.25 5.97
N ALA A 168 -16.47 -11.63 5.03
CA ALA A 168 -15.70 -12.87 5.04
C ALA A 168 -14.37 -12.79 5.84
N TYR A 169 -14.16 -11.77 6.68
CA TYR A 169 -12.89 -11.57 7.39
C TYR A 169 -12.41 -12.77 8.22
N ARG A 170 -13.36 -13.60 8.68
CA ARG A 170 -13.10 -14.83 9.45
C ARG A 170 -12.49 -15.95 8.62
N ASP A 171 -12.72 -15.93 7.32
CA ASP A 171 -12.40 -17.04 6.40
C ASP A 171 -11.20 -16.72 5.50
N ILE A 172 -10.56 -15.57 5.71
CA ILE A 172 -9.42 -15.07 4.92
C ILE A 172 -8.22 -14.79 5.83
N TYR A 173 -7.10 -14.38 5.24
CA TYR A 173 -5.84 -14.07 5.93
C TYR A 173 -5.98 -13.13 7.15
N TYR A 174 -7.04 -12.31 7.19
CA TYR A 174 -7.23 -11.35 8.27
C TYR A 174 -7.30 -12.01 9.66
N ASN A 175 -7.76 -13.26 9.75
CA ASN A 175 -7.94 -13.98 11.01
C ASN A 175 -6.63 -14.43 11.69
N ASP A 176 -5.47 -14.31 11.02
CA ASP A 176 -4.19 -14.86 11.50
C ASP A 176 -3.00 -13.94 11.20
N HIS A 177 -2.30 -13.49 12.24
CA HIS A 177 -1.09 -12.68 12.16
C HIS A 177 0.03 -13.32 11.33
N ALA A 178 0.13 -14.65 11.31
CA ALA A 178 1.16 -15.35 10.53
C ALA A 178 0.97 -15.16 9.02
N THR A 179 -0.23 -14.75 8.59
CA THR A 179 -0.60 -14.57 7.18
C THR A 179 -0.74 -13.10 6.75
N GLY A 180 -0.56 -12.14 7.66
CA GLY A 180 -0.79 -10.72 7.37
C GLY A 180 -2.01 -10.11 8.06
N GLY A 181 -2.69 -10.88 8.93
CA GLY A 181 -3.95 -10.50 9.55
C GLY A 181 -3.84 -9.56 10.74
N GLY A 182 -5.00 -9.14 11.24
CA GLY A 182 -5.12 -8.14 12.31
C GLY A 182 -5.17 -6.70 11.82
N ALA A 183 -5.71 -5.83 12.66
CA ALA A 183 -5.85 -4.41 12.36
C ALA A 183 -4.50 -3.72 12.11
N ILE A 184 -3.43 -4.16 12.78
CA ILE A 184 -2.09 -3.59 12.61
C ILE A 184 -1.59 -3.86 11.19
N GLN A 185 -1.48 -5.15 10.81
CA GLN A 185 -0.83 -5.55 9.57
C GLN A 185 -1.68 -5.19 8.33
N ASP A 186 -3.00 -5.32 8.44
CA ASP A 186 -3.90 -5.04 7.33
C ASP A 186 -4.19 -3.54 7.15
N ALA A 187 -4.52 -2.81 8.20
CA ALA A 187 -5.07 -1.46 8.05
C ALA A 187 -4.14 -0.36 8.55
N LEU A 188 -3.61 -0.47 9.78
CA LEU A 188 -2.82 0.59 10.40
C LEU A 188 -1.55 0.92 9.61
N THR A 189 -0.93 -0.09 8.99
CA THR A 189 0.27 0.11 8.15
C THR A 189 0.07 1.16 7.05
N HIS A 190 -1.12 1.29 6.47
CA HIS A 190 -1.41 2.34 5.48
C HIS A 190 -1.27 3.74 6.06
N VAL A 191 -1.82 3.96 7.26
CA VAL A 191 -1.86 5.27 7.92
C VAL A 191 -0.50 5.63 8.51
N LEU A 192 0.21 4.66 9.09
CA LEU A 192 1.60 4.85 9.54
C LEU A 192 2.50 5.22 8.35
N ASN A 193 2.38 4.49 7.23
CA ASN A 193 3.15 4.80 6.03
C ASN A 193 2.84 6.18 5.45
N ALA A 194 1.57 6.61 5.49
CA ALA A 194 1.17 7.96 5.11
C ALA A 194 1.78 9.02 6.05
N GLY A 195 1.78 8.75 7.36
CA GLY A 195 2.43 9.61 8.36
C GLY A 195 3.92 9.78 8.08
N GLU A 196 4.64 8.68 7.92
CA GLU A 196 6.08 8.73 7.60
C GLU A 196 6.37 9.47 6.29
N TRP A 197 5.48 9.34 5.31
CA TRP A 197 5.60 10.02 4.01
C TRP A 197 5.42 11.54 4.10
N LEU A 198 4.70 12.02 5.12
CA LEU A 198 4.42 13.43 5.37
C LEU A 198 5.48 14.07 6.27
N VAL A 199 5.85 13.42 7.38
CA VAL A 199 6.63 14.04 8.46
C VAL A 199 7.98 13.38 8.74
N GLY A 200 8.31 12.26 8.09
CA GLY A 200 9.57 11.54 8.27
C GLY A 200 9.42 10.22 9.06
N PRO A 201 10.48 9.39 9.07
CA PRO A 201 10.43 8.03 9.62
C PRO A 201 10.14 7.99 11.12
N ILE A 202 9.50 6.91 11.57
CA ILE A 202 9.29 6.62 13.00
C ILE A 202 10.57 6.05 13.61
N ASP A 203 11.12 6.71 14.63
CA ASP A 203 12.34 6.29 15.32
C ASP A 203 12.05 5.53 16.63
N ARG A 204 10.92 5.84 17.28
CA ARG A 204 10.48 5.23 18.55
C ARG A 204 8.96 5.22 18.62
N LEU A 205 8.41 4.21 19.29
CA LEU A 205 6.98 4.10 19.52
C LEU A 205 6.63 3.40 20.83
N VAL A 206 5.39 3.59 21.27
CA VAL A 206 4.68 2.76 22.24
C VAL A 206 3.34 2.40 21.63
N ALA A 207 2.93 1.15 21.74
CA ALA A 207 1.66 0.67 21.22
C ALA A 207 0.86 -0.05 22.31
N ASP A 208 -0.45 0.16 22.29
CA ASP A 208 -1.42 -0.63 23.01
C ASP A 208 -2.43 -1.17 22.00
N ALA A 209 -2.63 -2.48 21.99
CA ALA A 209 -3.41 -3.18 20.98
C ALA A 209 -4.14 -4.34 21.62
N ALA A 210 -5.42 -4.46 21.29
CA ALA A 210 -6.26 -5.52 21.83
C ALA A 210 -7.33 -5.94 20.83
N HIS A 211 -7.79 -7.17 21.02
CA HIS A 211 -9.04 -7.65 20.46
C HIS A 211 -10.18 -7.26 21.41
N GLN A 212 -11.18 -6.52 20.90
CA GLN A 212 -12.28 -5.99 21.71
C GLN A 212 -13.66 -6.52 21.28
N VAL A 213 -13.95 -6.58 19.97
CA VAL A 213 -15.32 -6.79 19.46
C VAL A 213 -15.45 -7.82 18.34
N LEU A 214 -14.49 -7.91 17.41
CA LEU A 214 -14.66 -8.75 16.21
C LEU A 214 -14.90 -10.22 16.57
N ALA A 215 -16.00 -10.80 16.12
CA ALA A 215 -16.35 -12.16 16.49
C ALA A 215 -15.50 -13.21 15.75
N ASP A 216 -15.23 -14.34 16.41
CA ASP A 216 -14.62 -15.54 15.84
C ASP A 216 -13.20 -15.35 15.27
N VAL A 217 -12.48 -14.33 15.74
CA VAL A 217 -11.06 -14.10 15.49
C VAL A 217 -10.38 -13.71 16.79
N THR A 218 -9.05 -13.81 16.85
CA THR A 218 -8.26 -13.42 18.04
C THR A 218 -7.26 -12.29 17.78
N VAL A 219 -7.22 -11.80 16.54
CA VAL A 219 -6.34 -10.72 16.11
C VAL A 219 -6.81 -9.37 16.67
N GLU A 220 -5.90 -8.42 16.84
CA GLU A 220 -6.30 -7.10 17.36
C GLU A 220 -7.24 -6.37 16.38
N ASP A 221 -8.20 -5.64 16.95
CA ASP A 221 -9.19 -4.84 16.22
C ASP A 221 -9.25 -3.37 16.68
N THR A 222 -8.59 -3.07 17.79
CA THR A 222 -8.49 -1.75 18.42
C THR A 222 -7.04 -1.48 18.79
N VAL A 223 -6.47 -0.41 18.23
CA VAL A 223 -5.03 -0.13 18.33
C VAL A 223 -4.78 1.36 18.56
N HIS A 224 -3.90 1.65 19.52
CA HIS A 224 -3.32 2.98 19.75
C HIS A 224 -1.80 2.91 19.65
N VAL A 225 -1.21 3.88 18.96
CA VAL A 225 0.26 4.00 18.83
C VAL A 225 0.68 5.45 19.04
N LEU A 226 1.60 5.68 19.97
CA LEU A 226 2.31 6.94 20.13
C LEU A 226 3.70 6.82 19.50
N THR A 227 4.13 7.82 18.73
CA THR A 227 5.40 7.77 17.99
C THR A 227 6.26 9.01 18.19
N ARG A 228 7.56 8.86 17.92
CA ARG A 228 8.49 9.95 17.60
C ARG A 228 8.95 9.77 16.15
N GLN A 229 8.70 10.78 15.32
CA GLN A 229 8.97 10.77 13.89
C GLN A 229 9.94 11.89 13.53
N SER A 230 11.26 11.64 13.59
CA SER A 230 12.27 12.66 13.31
C SER A 230 12.08 13.95 14.13
N GLY A 231 11.66 13.80 15.40
CA GLY A 231 11.36 14.91 16.31
C GLY A 231 9.87 15.28 16.43
N VAL A 232 9.04 14.90 15.46
CA VAL A 232 7.57 15.13 15.47
C VAL A 232 6.90 14.14 16.42
N LEU A 233 5.98 14.60 17.26
CA LEU A 233 5.16 13.70 18.10
C LEU A 233 4.02 13.11 17.26
N GLY A 234 3.79 11.81 17.34
CA GLY A 234 2.70 11.16 16.64
C GLY A 234 1.72 10.44 17.56
N SER A 235 0.45 10.43 17.16
CA SER A 235 -0.60 9.59 17.75
C SER A 235 -1.46 8.98 16.65
N TYR A 236 -1.61 7.66 16.67
CA TYR A 236 -2.40 6.90 15.70
C TYR A 236 -3.41 6.04 16.44
N SER A 237 -4.66 6.13 16.03
CA SER A 237 -5.77 5.33 16.55
C SER A 237 -6.46 4.61 15.41
N LEU A 238 -6.59 3.30 15.51
CA LEU A 238 -7.36 2.47 14.58
C LEU A 238 -8.43 1.68 15.34
N ASN A 239 -9.67 1.71 14.84
CA ASN A 239 -10.76 0.91 15.38
C ASN A 239 -11.59 0.24 14.26
N GLN A 240 -11.62 -1.10 14.25
CA GLN A 240 -12.34 -1.91 13.24
C GLN A 240 -13.83 -2.15 13.58
N HIS A 241 -14.32 -1.53 14.66
CA HIS A 241 -15.73 -1.48 15.03
C HIS A 241 -16.35 -0.09 14.85
N GLN A 242 -15.56 0.92 14.46
CA GLN A 242 -16.03 2.29 14.24
C GLN A 242 -17.14 2.33 13.18
N ALA A 243 -18.32 2.83 13.53
CA ALA A 243 -19.45 2.88 12.60
C ALA A 243 -19.14 3.64 11.27
N PRO A 244 -18.62 4.87 11.30
CA PRO A 244 -18.21 5.56 10.09
C PRO A 244 -16.90 4.99 9.52
N ASN A 245 -16.79 4.88 8.20
CA ASN A 245 -15.54 4.54 7.52
C ASN A 245 -14.76 5.83 7.23
N GLU A 246 -13.87 6.18 8.16
CA GLU A 246 -13.17 7.45 8.12
C GLU A 246 -11.70 7.25 8.41
N VAL A 247 -10.89 8.00 7.67
CA VAL A 247 -9.49 8.24 7.97
C VAL A 247 -9.29 9.74 7.97
N THR A 248 -8.84 10.26 9.11
CA THR A 248 -8.46 11.65 9.30
C THR A 248 -7.02 11.68 9.78
N LEU A 249 -6.17 12.45 9.08
CA LEU A 249 -4.77 12.65 9.44
C LEU A 249 -4.49 14.15 9.51
N THR A 250 -4.19 14.64 10.70
CA THR A 250 -3.88 16.04 10.97
C THR A 250 -2.38 16.20 11.21
N VAL A 251 -1.76 17.19 10.59
CA VAL A 251 -0.38 17.61 10.90
C VAL A 251 -0.44 19.05 11.41
N ILE A 252 0.00 19.23 12.66
CA ILE A 252 0.19 20.55 13.26
C ILE A 252 1.62 20.97 12.99
N CYS A 253 1.79 22.18 12.48
CA CYS A 253 3.07 22.78 12.13
C CYS A 253 3.28 24.08 12.92
N GLU A 254 4.48 24.63 12.89
CA GLU A 254 4.83 25.90 13.56
C GLU A 254 3.92 27.07 13.15
N GLN A 255 3.43 27.07 11.91
CA GLN A 255 2.66 28.16 11.29
C GLN A 255 1.40 27.65 10.59
N GLY A 256 0.67 26.76 11.26
CA GLY A 256 -0.65 26.32 10.81
C GLY A 256 -0.91 24.85 11.02
N THR A 257 -2.11 24.42 10.68
CA THR A 257 -2.54 23.03 10.73
C THR A 257 -3.06 22.62 9.36
N VAL A 258 -2.67 21.42 8.92
CA VAL A 258 -3.22 20.78 7.73
C VAL A 258 -3.89 19.46 8.11
N ARG A 259 -4.92 19.07 7.39
CA ARG A 259 -5.65 17.83 7.64
C ARG A 259 -6.09 17.19 6.35
N TRP A 260 -5.87 15.89 6.23
CA TRP A 260 -6.44 15.04 5.20
C TRP A 260 -7.64 14.27 5.76
N GLU A 261 -8.75 14.27 5.02
CA GLU A 261 -9.98 13.55 5.35
C GLU A 261 -10.32 12.64 4.16
N SER A 262 -9.95 11.35 4.27
CA SER A 262 -10.11 10.41 3.15
C SER A 262 -11.57 10.22 2.73
N HIS A 263 -12.47 10.22 3.69
CA HIS A 263 -13.91 10.01 3.51
C HIS A 263 -14.61 11.18 2.81
N ALA A 264 -14.02 12.37 2.91
CA ALA A 264 -14.51 13.60 2.28
C ALA A 264 -13.73 13.96 1.01
N HIS A 265 -12.79 13.10 0.58
CA HIS A 265 -11.94 13.30 -0.60
C HIS A 265 -11.22 14.66 -0.63
N ARG A 266 -10.86 15.20 0.54
CA ARG A 266 -10.30 16.56 0.66
C ARG A 266 -9.09 16.62 1.55
N TRP A 267 -8.32 17.68 1.37
CA TRP A 267 -7.40 18.17 2.38
C TRP A 267 -7.74 19.61 2.71
N ARG A 268 -7.37 20.04 3.92
CA ARG A 268 -7.73 21.35 4.44
C ARG A 268 -6.62 21.94 5.28
N TRP A 269 -6.59 23.26 5.39
CA TRP A 269 -5.58 23.99 6.14
C TRP A 269 -6.16 25.20 6.87
N MET A 270 -5.48 25.60 7.94
CA MET A 270 -5.73 26.82 8.71
C MET A 270 -4.38 27.38 9.15
N VAL A 271 -4.09 28.64 8.84
CA VAL A 271 -2.80 29.26 9.18
C VAL A 271 -2.93 30.09 10.46
N ARG A 272 -3.99 30.89 10.58
CA ARG A 272 -4.26 31.70 11.77
C ARG A 272 -5.46 31.16 12.57
N PRO A 273 -5.43 31.19 13.92
CA PRO A 273 -6.51 30.64 14.75
C PRO A 273 -7.89 31.32 14.60
N ASP A 274 -7.91 32.55 14.09
CA ASP A 274 -9.12 33.37 13.86
C ASP A 274 -9.68 33.24 12.43
N GLU A 275 -9.04 32.43 11.57
CA GLU A 275 -9.50 32.17 10.21
C GLU A 275 -10.36 30.89 10.13
N PRO A 276 -11.26 30.79 9.13
CA PRO A 276 -11.91 29.52 8.83
C PRO A 276 -10.91 28.50 8.27
N TRP A 277 -11.29 27.22 8.32
CA TRP A 277 -10.62 26.22 7.50
C TRP A 277 -10.81 26.54 6.02
N HIS A 278 -9.72 26.47 5.26
CA HIS A 278 -9.74 26.38 3.81
C HIS A 278 -9.66 24.91 3.42
N ASP A 279 -10.32 24.51 2.34
CA ASP A 279 -10.24 23.15 1.82
C ASP A 279 -10.06 23.11 0.31
N GLU A 280 -9.43 22.02 -0.13
CA GLU A 280 -9.37 21.59 -1.52
C GLU A 280 -9.94 20.17 -1.56
N SER A 281 -11.05 20.04 -2.28
CA SER A 281 -11.77 18.79 -2.46
C SER A 281 -11.47 18.20 -3.84
N HIS A 282 -11.45 16.89 -3.93
CA HIS A 282 -11.30 16.15 -5.18
C HIS A 282 -12.53 15.27 -5.41
N GLU A 283 -12.77 14.93 -6.67
CA GLU A 283 -13.82 13.97 -7.01
C GLU A 283 -13.58 12.61 -6.32
N PRO A 284 -14.65 11.92 -5.88
CA PRO A 284 -14.55 10.56 -5.38
C PRO A 284 -13.80 9.67 -6.36
N LEU A 285 -12.75 9.01 -5.87
CA LEU A 285 -11.96 8.12 -6.69
C LEU A 285 -12.77 6.88 -7.07
N PRO A 286 -12.86 6.53 -8.37
CA PRO A 286 -13.31 5.20 -8.77
C PRO A 286 -12.51 4.12 -8.05
N ARG A 287 -13.13 2.96 -7.82
CA ARG A 287 -12.57 1.84 -7.04
C ARG A 287 -11.10 1.50 -7.36
N ASP A 288 -10.74 1.56 -8.64
CA ASP A 288 -9.42 1.18 -9.14
C ASP A 288 -8.50 2.38 -9.46
N ALA A 289 -8.97 3.62 -9.33
CA ALA A 289 -8.24 4.81 -9.78
C ALA A 289 -6.88 4.98 -9.08
N ALA A 290 -6.79 4.64 -7.80
CA ALA A 290 -5.52 4.73 -7.07
C ALA A 290 -4.52 3.64 -7.51
N PHE A 291 -5.00 2.45 -7.89
CA PHE A 291 -4.17 1.38 -8.48
C PHE A 291 -3.72 1.73 -9.90
N ILE A 292 -4.60 2.32 -10.72
CA ILE A 292 -4.22 2.84 -12.05
C ILE A 292 -3.16 3.94 -11.92
N THR A 293 -3.32 4.84 -10.95
CA THR A 293 -2.32 5.88 -10.64
C THR A 293 -0.98 5.27 -10.24
N GLN A 294 -0.99 4.21 -9.43
CA GLN A 294 0.22 3.49 -9.04
C GLN A 294 0.88 2.77 -10.23
N ALA A 295 0.08 2.14 -11.10
CA ALA A 295 0.54 1.46 -12.30
C ALA A 295 1.07 2.42 -13.39
N SER A 296 0.70 3.70 -13.32
CA SER A 296 1.13 4.73 -14.29
C SER A 296 2.44 5.43 -13.91
N ARG A 297 2.93 5.23 -12.68
CA ARG A 297 4.13 5.85 -12.13
C ARG A 297 5.41 5.07 -12.44
#